data_AF-A0A540N1S7-F1
#
_entry.id   AF-A0A540N1S7-F1
#
_cell.length_a   1.000
_cell.length_b   1.000
_cell.length_c   1.000
_cell.angle_alpha   90.00
_cell.angle_beta   90.00
_cell.angle_gamma   90.00
#
_symmetry.space_group_name_H-M   'P 1'
#
loop_
_entity.id
_entity.type
_entity.pdbx_description
1 polymer ?
#
loop_
_entity_poly.entity_id
_entity_poly.type
_entity_poly.pdbx_seq_one_letter_code
_entity_poly.pdbx_strand_id
1 'polypeptide(L)'
;MDKTPINAKALLKNIAGNTRQFGGRDELPFKKVNEVSANSNIELQLANLTNLVQQVIVAPKQVCGVCSMMGHVTDMCPSLMDQGGLEQANALGGFQGQQRQKYDPYSNNYNAG
;
A
#
# COMPACT_ATOMS: atom_id res chain seq x y z
N MET A 1 5.80 -81.54 -4.91
CA MET A 1 5.08 -80.39 -5.51
C MET A 1 5.33 -80.44 -7.01
N ASP A 2 4.33 -80.87 -7.76
CA ASP A 2 4.43 -81.07 -9.20
C ASP A 2 4.49 -79.71 -9.93
N LYS A 3 5.71 -79.28 -10.27
CA LYS A 3 5.95 -78.14 -11.17
C LYS A 3 5.78 -78.59 -12.63
N THR A 4 4.59 -79.07 -12.97
CA THR A 4 4.29 -79.46 -14.35
C THR A 4 4.14 -78.20 -15.23
N PRO A 5 4.75 -78.18 -16.44
CA PRO A 5 4.67 -77.04 -17.36
C PRO A 5 3.25 -76.59 -17.70
N ILE A 6 2.28 -77.50 -17.57
CA ILE A 6 0.85 -77.27 -17.81
C ILE A 6 0.29 -76.27 -16.80
N ASN A 7 0.63 -76.41 -15.51
CA ASN A 7 0.14 -75.52 -14.45
C ASN A 7 0.73 -74.11 -14.61
N ALA A 8 1.99 -74.01 -15.00
CA ALA A 8 2.63 -72.73 -15.30
C ALA A 8 1.97 -72.02 -16.49
N LYS A 9 1.63 -72.76 -17.54
CA LYS A 9 0.93 -72.20 -18.73
C LYS A 9 -0.48 -71.72 -18.39
N ALA A 10 -1.19 -72.43 -17.52
CA ALA A 10 -2.51 -72.03 -17.04
C ALA A 10 -2.45 -70.73 -16.23
N LEU A 11 -1.45 -70.60 -15.34
CA LEU A 11 -1.24 -69.40 -14.53
C LEU A 11 -0.94 -68.16 -15.41
N LEU A 12 -0.07 -68.29 -16.41
CA LEU A 12 0.26 -67.20 -17.32
C LEU A 12 -0.96 -66.71 -18.12
N LYS A 13 -1.82 -67.65 -18.57
CA LYS A 13 -3.08 -67.28 -19.24
C LYS A 13 -4.01 -66.50 -18.31
N ASN A 14 -4.09 -66.90 -17.05
CA ASN A 14 -4.93 -66.21 -16.05
C ASN A 14 -4.40 -64.79 -15.76
N ILE A 15 -3.09 -64.64 -15.60
CA ILE A 15 -2.43 -63.33 -15.41
C ILE A 15 -2.69 -62.41 -16.61
N ALA A 16 -2.50 -62.91 -17.84
CA ALA A 16 -2.75 -62.13 -19.05
C ALA A 16 -4.23 -61.71 -19.19
N GLY A 17 -5.17 -62.57 -18.80
CA GLY A 17 -6.60 -62.25 -18.76
C GLY A 17 -6.92 -61.16 -17.72
N ASN A 18 -6.39 -61.29 -16.50
CA ASN A 18 -6.55 -60.29 -15.44
C ASN A 18 -5.93 -58.95 -15.83
N THR A 19 -4.72 -58.92 -16.39
CA THR A 19 -4.08 -57.66 -16.84
C THR A 19 -4.91 -56.95 -17.90
N ARG A 20 -5.61 -57.66 -18.79
CA ARG A 20 -6.53 -57.04 -19.75
C ARG A 20 -7.81 -56.53 -19.10
N GLN A 21 -8.32 -57.22 -18.08
CA GLN A 21 -9.51 -56.81 -17.34
C GLN A 21 -9.27 -55.52 -16.53
N PHE A 22 -8.05 -55.34 -16.00
CA PHE A 22 -7.67 -54.17 -15.19
C PHE A 22 -6.82 -53.13 -15.95
N GLY A 23 -6.41 -53.43 -17.18
CA GLY A 23 -5.53 -52.60 -18.01
C GLY A 23 -6.24 -51.60 -18.92
N GLY A 24 -7.54 -51.37 -18.73
CA GLY A 24 -8.31 -50.35 -19.46
C GLY A 24 -8.17 -48.96 -18.86
N ARG A 25 -6.94 -48.48 -18.63
CA ARG A 25 -6.71 -47.12 -18.11
C ARG A 25 -6.47 -46.06 -19.20
N ASP A 26 -6.60 -46.44 -20.46
CA ASP A 26 -6.36 -45.57 -21.62
C ASP A 26 -7.64 -44.92 -22.19
N GLU A 27 -8.82 -45.14 -21.61
CA GLU A 27 -10.08 -44.53 -22.08
C GLU A 27 -10.91 -43.92 -20.96
N LEU A 28 -10.27 -43.21 -20.02
CA LEU A 28 -10.99 -42.13 -19.40
C LEU A 28 -10.95 -40.97 -20.41
N PRO A 29 -12.08 -40.56 -21.04
CA PRO A 29 -12.11 -39.24 -21.62
C PRO A 29 -11.82 -38.32 -20.45
N PHE A 30 -10.64 -37.68 -20.47
CA PHE A 30 -10.35 -36.58 -19.57
C PHE A 30 -11.54 -35.65 -19.72
N LYS A 31 -12.45 -35.69 -18.74
CA LYS A 31 -13.62 -34.84 -18.71
C LYS A 31 -13.02 -33.46 -18.68
N LYS A 32 -13.00 -32.81 -19.85
CA LYS A 32 -12.48 -31.46 -20.02
C LYS A 32 -13.37 -30.62 -19.11
N VAL A 33 -12.90 -30.38 -17.91
CA VAL A 33 -13.62 -29.61 -16.91
C VAL A 33 -13.75 -28.24 -17.54
N ASN A 34 -14.98 -27.80 -17.78
CA ASN A 34 -15.24 -26.50 -18.39
C ASN A 34 -14.43 -25.46 -17.60
N GLU A 35 -13.46 -24.84 -18.26
CA GLU A 35 -12.77 -23.68 -17.71
C GLU A 35 -13.84 -22.67 -17.35
N VAL A 36 -13.98 -22.41 -16.06
CA VAL A 36 -14.86 -21.35 -15.59
C VAL A 36 -14.18 -20.05 -16.00
N SER A 37 -14.71 -19.39 -17.02
CA SER A 37 -14.31 -18.05 -17.48
C SER A 37 -14.63 -16.95 -16.45
N ALA A 38 -14.64 -17.28 -15.16
CA ALA A 38 -14.77 -16.32 -14.07
C ALA A 38 -13.53 -15.41 -13.96
N ASN A 39 -12.38 -15.85 -14.49
CA ASN A 39 -11.17 -15.04 -14.53
C ASN A 39 -11.39 -13.75 -15.33
N SER A 40 -12.08 -13.83 -16.48
CA SER A 40 -12.34 -12.63 -17.29
C SER A 40 -13.36 -11.69 -16.64
N ASN A 41 -14.29 -12.21 -15.83
CA ASN A 41 -15.25 -11.38 -15.10
C ASN A 41 -14.57 -10.59 -13.98
N ILE A 42 -13.72 -11.26 -13.18
CA ILE A 42 -12.99 -10.62 -12.06
C ILE A 42 -11.98 -9.60 -12.59
N GLU A 43 -11.24 -9.93 -13.65
CA GLU A 43 -10.30 -9.00 -14.30
C GLU A 43 -11.03 -7.74 -14.81
N LEU A 44 -12.17 -7.92 -15.47
CA LEU A 44 -12.99 -6.81 -15.97
C LEU A 44 -13.55 -5.95 -14.82
N GLN A 45 -13.99 -6.58 -13.73
CA GLN A 45 -14.47 -5.87 -12.54
C GLN A 45 -13.34 -5.06 -11.88
N LEU A 46 -12.13 -5.63 -11.78
CA LEU A 46 -10.97 -4.94 -11.23
C LEU A 46 -10.55 -3.74 -12.09
N ALA A 47 -10.56 -3.89 -13.42
CA ALA A 47 -10.28 -2.80 -14.34
C ALA A 47 -11.30 -1.66 -14.22
N ASN A 48 -12.59 -1.98 -14.13
CA ASN A 48 -13.65 -0.99 -13.93
C ASN A 48 -13.52 -0.25 -12.59
N LEU A 49 -13.25 -0.97 -11.50
CA LEU A 49 -13.00 -0.36 -10.20
C LEU A 49 -11.78 0.57 -10.23
N THR A 50 -10.69 0.14 -10.86
CA THR A 50 -9.48 0.95 -10.99
C THR A 50 -9.76 2.24 -11.76
N ASN A 51 -10.53 2.17 -12.85
CA ASN A 51 -10.94 3.35 -13.61
C ASN A 51 -11.80 4.31 -12.80
N LEU A 52 -12.76 3.80 -12.00
CA LEU A 52 -13.59 4.62 -11.13
C LEU A 52 -12.75 5.30 -10.05
N VAL A 53 -11.82 4.59 -9.42
CA VAL A 53 -10.90 5.16 -8.42
C VAL A 53 -10.03 6.23 -9.07
N GLN A 54 -9.48 6.01 -10.27
CA GLN A 54 -8.68 7.00 -10.99
C GLN A 54 -9.48 8.29 -11.27
N GLN A 55 -10.77 8.17 -11.59
CA GLN A 55 -11.66 9.32 -11.79
C GLN A 55 -11.99 10.05 -10.47
N VAL A 56 -12.04 9.33 -9.36
CA VAL A 56 -12.35 9.86 -8.03
C VAL A 56 -11.11 10.38 -7.30
N ILE A 57 -9.89 10.02 -7.74
CA ILE A 57 -8.66 10.70 -7.33
C ILE A 57 -8.69 12.11 -7.92
N VAL A 58 -9.42 12.99 -7.24
CA VAL A 58 -9.19 14.40 -7.27
C VAL A 58 -7.76 14.56 -6.77
N ALA A 59 -6.84 14.96 -7.64
CA ALA A 59 -5.49 15.37 -7.22
C ALA A 59 -5.62 16.18 -5.93
N PRO A 60 -4.78 15.96 -4.90
CA PRO A 60 -4.93 16.65 -3.63
C PRO A 60 -5.05 18.14 -3.95
N LYS A 61 -6.28 18.67 -3.84
CA LYS A 61 -6.52 20.09 -4.02
C LYS A 61 -5.66 20.67 -2.92
N GLN A 62 -4.61 21.40 -3.30
CA GLN A 62 -3.67 22.00 -2.35
C GLN A 62 -4.53 22.71 -1.29
N VAL A 63 -4.63 22.09 -0.11
CA VAL A 63 -5.37 22.63 1.04
C VAL A 63 -4.33 23.30 1.88
N CYS A 64 -4.56 24.57 2.18
CA CYS A 64 -3.70 25.32 3.07
C CYS A 64 -3.82 24.78 4.50
N GLY A 65 -2.70 24.39 5.11
CA GLY A 65 -2.67 23.88 6.48
C GLY A 65 -2.95 24.95 7.55
N VAL A 66 -2.97 26.23 7.17
CA VAL A 66 -3.22 27.36 8.10
C VAL A 66 -4.69 27.76 8.12
N CYS A 67 -5.26 28.07 6.96
CA CYS A 67 -6.65 28.54 6.87
C CYS A 67 -7.64 27.45 6.46
N SER A 68 -7.18 26.21 6.20
CA SER A 68 -7.99 25.08 5.71
C SER A 68 -8.73 25.35 4.38
N MET A 69 -8.35 26.41 3.65
CA MET A 69 -8.95 26.73 2.35
C MET A 69 -8.24 25.99 1.21
N MET A 70 -9.02 25.61 0.20
CA MET A 70 -8.50 25.04 -1.05
C MET A 70 -7.95 26.13 -1.97
N GLY A 71 -6.91 25.82 -2.75
CA GLY A 71 -6.43 26.65 -3.85
C GLY A 71 -5.01 27.20 -3.70
N HIS A 72 -4.34 26.93 -2.58
CA HIS A 72 -2.95 27.32 -2.33
C HIS A 72 -2.30 26.41 -1.27
N VAL A 73 -0.97 26.33 -1.28
CA VAL A 73 -0.18 25.67 -0.23
C VAL A 73 -0.08 26.57 1.01
N THR A 74 0.26 25.96 2.15
CA THR A 74 0.49 26.66 3.42
C THR A 74 1.39 27.89 3.28
N ASP A 75 2.53 27.79 2.59
CA ASP A 75 3.50 28.90 2.45
C ASP A 75 2.94 30.12 1.69
N MET A 76 1.90 29.92 0.87
CA MET A 76 1.24 30.98 0.12
C MET A 76 -0.05 31.46 0.80
N CYS A 77 -0.24 31.15 2.08
CA CYS A 77 -1.45 31.54 2.79
C CYS A 77 -1.55 33.06 2.91
N PRO A 78 -2.62 33.71 2.40
CA PRO A 78 -2.81 35.15 2.56
C PRO A 78 -2.80 35.57 4.03
N SER A 79 -3.34 34.73 4.92
CA SER A 79 -3.32 34.97 6.36
C SER A 79 -1.91 34.93 6.97
N LEU A 80 -0.99 34.14 6.40
CA LEU A 80 0.43 34.19 6.78
C LEU A 80 1.13 35.43 6.23
N MET A 81 0.81 35.83 4.98
CA MET A 81 1.38 37.05 4.40
C MET A 81 0.99 38.30 5.20
N ASP A 82 -0.29 38.38 5.61
CA ASP A 82 -0.85 39.50 6.38
C ASP A 82 -0.29 39.57 7.81
N GLN A 83 0.12 38.43 8.38
CA GLN A 83 0.76 38.35 9.70
C GLN A 83 2.29 38.50 9.68
N GLY A 84 2.88 38.86 8.53
CA GLY A 84 4.33 38.99 8.38
C GLY A 84 4.93 37.74 7.76
N GLY A 85 4.54 37.47 6.50
CA GLY A 85 5.20 36.48 5.67
C GLY A 85 6.71 36.68 5.75
N LEU A 86 7.41 35.63 6.20
CA LEU A 86 8.77 35.66 6.72
C LEU A 86 8.85 36.31 8.11
N GLU A 87 8.54 35.52 9.15
CA GLU A 87 9.03 35.85 10.49
C GLU A 87 10.51 36.19 10.36
N GLN A 88 10.83 37.43 10.70
CA GLN A 88 12.15 38.00 10.50
C GLN A 88 13.15 37.18 11.31
N ALA A 89 13.78 36.20 10.67
CA ALA A 89 14.97 35.51 11.11
C ALA A 89 16.20 36.44 11.10
N ASN A 90 16.00 37.77 11.15
CA ASN A 90 17.02 38.72 11.54
C ASN A 90 16.99 38.85 13.05
N ALA A 91 17.66 37.89 13.67
CA ALA A 91 18.28 38.08 14.96
C ALA A 91 19.00 39.45 15.00
N LEU A 92 18.66 40.23 16.04
CA LEU A 92 19.58 41.11 16.76
C LEU A 92 20.21 42.26 15.95
N GLY A 93 19.40 43.23 15.53
CA GLY A 93 19.90 44.42 14.86
C GLY A 93 19.11 45.70 15.14
N GLY A 94 19.00 46.09 16.41
CA GLY A 94 18.63 47.48 16.75
C GLY A 94 17.34 47.67 17.53
N PHE A 95 17.38 47.33 18.82
CA PHE A 95 16.58 48.04 19.83
C PHE A 95 17.16 49.47 19.98
N GLN A 96 16.99 50.32 18.97
CA GLN A 96 17.24 51.76 19.09
C GLN A 96 16.01 52.39 19.75
N GLY A 97 16.01 52.51 21.09
CA GLY A 97 15.02 53.38 21.74
C GLY A 97 14.82 53.19 23.23
N GLN A 98 15.21 52.07 23.82
CA GLN A 98 15.09 51.89 25.27
C GLN A 98 16.46 51.65 25.85
N GLN A 99 17.00 52.71 26.45
CA GLN A 99 18.13 52.72 27.37
C GLN A 99 18.01 51.54 28.33
N ARG A 100 18.59 50.38 27.96
CA ARG A 100 18.80 49.30 28.91
C ARG A 100 19.77 49.84 29.92
N GLN A 101 19.26 50.17 31.09
CA GLN A 101 20.07 50.62 32.21
C GLN A 101 21.22 49.64 32.36
N LYS A 102 22.44 50.18 32.22
CA LYS A 102 23.68 49.45 32.34
C LYS A 102 23.66 48.77 33.70
N TYR A 103 23.65 47.44 33.73
CA TYR A 103 23.67 46.69 34.98
C TYR A 103 25.00 46.99 35.69
N ASP A 104 24.93 47.87 36.69
CA ASP A 104 26.04 48.17 37.59
C ASP A 104 25.84 47.36 38.88
N PRO A 105 26.67 46.33 39.11
CA PRO A 105 26.56 45.48 40.29
C PRO A 105 26.87 46.21 41.62
N TYR A 106 27.33 47.47 41.60
CA TYR A 106 27.60 48.27 42.80
C TYR A 106 26.59 49.41 43.04
N SER A 107 25.46 49.41 42.32
CA SER A 107 24.41 50.43 42.51
C SER A 107 23.72 50.27 43.87
N ASN A 108 23.95 51.21 44.78
CA ASN A 108 23.27 51.28 46.08
C ASN A 108 21.83 51.77 45.90
N ASN A 109 20.86 50.84 45.84
CA ASN A 109 19.44 51.18 45.86
C ASN A 109 18.89 51.01 47.29
N TYR A 110 19.16 51.98 48.16
CA TYR A 110 18.62 51.99 49.53
C TYR A 110 17.22 52.61 49.52
N ASN A 111 16.18 51.78 49.69
CA ASN A 111 14.82 52.27 49.94
C ASN A 111 14.60 52.38 51.46
N ALA A 112 14.40 53.59 51.97
CA ALA A 112 13.89 53.78 53.33
C ALA A 112 12.39 53.44 53.33
N GLY A 113 12.01 52.52 54.23
CA GLY A 113 10.64 52.01 54.36
C GLY A 113 9.61 53.02 54.81
#